data_AF-A0AAW1VS44-F1
#
_entry.id   AF-A0AAW1VS44-F1
#
_cell.length_a   1.000
_cell.length_b   1.000
_cell.length_c   1.000
_cell.angle_alpha   90.00
_cell.angle_beta   90.00
_cell.angle_gamma   90.00
#
_symmetry.space_group_name_H-M   'P 1'
#
loop_
_entity.id
_entity.type
_entity.pdbx_description
1 polymer ?
#
loop_
_entity_poly.entity_id
_entity_poly.type
_entity_poly.pdbx_seq_one_letter_code
_entity_poly.pdbx_strand_id
1 'polypeptide(L)'
;MRTLLPSLKSIKISHCPELESFPEGGLPCELESLFISDCERLVENRTQWGLLQLTSLRQLLIMFQKCEEEIDSFPEEGLLPTTLTQLRFGCLSNMKTINSKELKRLIFLESLTILNCPELLCLPDDDGIPISLSHLTILRCPLVT
;
A
#
# COMPACT_ATOMS: atom_id res chain seq x y z
N MET A 1 11.58 12.71 17.52
CA MET A 1 11.90 12.88 16.09
C MET A 1 11.63 14.33 15.71
N ARG A 2 12.57 15.04 15.07
CA ARG A 2 12.26 16.30 14.40
C ARG A 2 11.76 15.96 13.01
N THR A 3 10.46 16.03 12.80
CA THR A 3 9.85 15.78 11.50
C THR A 3 10.01 17.02 10.63
N LEU A 4 10.50 16.84 9.41
CA LEU A 4 10.44 17.86 8.38
C LEU A 4 8.97 18.01 7.99
N LEU A 5 8.42 19.22 8.02
CA LEU A 5 7.03 19.53 7.63
C LEU A 5 5.95 18.97 8.60
N PRO A 6 5.91 19.41 9.87
CA PRO A 6 5.03 18.84 10.91
C PRO A 6 3.52 19.01 10.64
N SER A 7 3.13 19.92 9.75
CA SER A 7 1.72 20.18 9.40
C SER A 7 1.30 19.51 8.08
N LEU A 8 2.18 18.73 7.45
CA LEU A 8 1.89 18.11 6.16
C LEU A 8 0.95 16.92 6.33
N LYS A 9 -0.23 17.00 5.69
CA LYS A 9 -1.27 15.96 5.77
C LYS A 9 -1.31 15.03 4.56
N SER A 10 -0.76 15.46 3.43
CA SER A 10 -0.82 14.70 2.19
C SER A 10 0.52 14.78 1.46
N ILE A 11 1.00 13.62 1.00
CA ILE A 11 2.20 13.48 0.18
C ILE A 11 1.81 12.78 -1.11
N LYS A 12 2.26 13.35 -2.22
CA LYS A 12 2.17 12.75 -3.55
C LYS A 12 3.56 12.70 -4.16
N ILE A 13 4.05 11.50 -4.43
CA ILE A 13 5.33 11.25 -5.10
C ILE A 13 5.02 10.52 -6.40
N SER A 14 5.52 11.01 -7.53
CA SER A 14 5.21 10.46 -8.84
C SER A 14 6.40 10.61 -9.77
N HIS A 15 6.76 9.54 -10.47
CA HIS A 15 7.85 9.54 -11.46
C HIS A 15 9.19 10.02 -10.89
N CYS A 16 9.59 9.47 -9.74
CA CYS A 16 10.86 9.77 -9.08
C CYS A 16 11.74 8.50 -9.04
N PRO A 17 12.41 8.12 -10.15
CA PRO A 17 13.13 6.85 -10.25
C PRO A 17 14.40 6.79 -9.39
N GLU A 18 15.02 7.93 -9.09
CA GLU A 18 16.24 8.03 -8.27
C GLU A 18 15.93 8.16 -6.77
N LEU A 19 14.65 8.27 -6.38
CA LEU A 19 14.28 8.40 -4.97
C LEU A 19 14.31 7.02 -4.32
N GLU A 20 15.22 6.81 -3.38
CA GLU A 20 15.44 5.50 -2.74
C GLU A 20 14.76 5.37 -1.37
N SER A 21 14.57 6.47 -0.64
CA SER A 21 14.07 6.45 0.73
C SER A 21 13.38 7.75 1.14
N PHE A 22 12.63 7.69 2.25
CA PHE A 22 12.18 8.90 2.94
C PHE A 22 13.32 9.52 3.76
N PRO A 23 13.24 10.83 4.10
CA PRO A 23 14.26 11.49 4.91
C PRO A 23 14.51 10.77 6.23
N GLU A 24 15.71 10.91 6.80
CA GLU A 24 16.14 10.26 8.07
C GLU A 24 15.24 10.61 9.28
N GLY A 25 14.47 11.71 9.20
CA GLY A 25 13.44 12.09 10.17
C GLY A 25 12.07 11.41 9.97
N GLY A 26 11.92 10.56 8.96
CA GLY A 26 10.70 9.88 8.57
C GLY A 26 9.64 10.79 7.94
N LEU A 27 8.48 10.20 7.69
CA LEU A 27 7.26 10.93 7.33
C LEU A 27 6.59 11.51 8.60
N PRO A 28 5.87 12.65 8.50
CA PRO A 28 5.20 13.24 9.65
C PRO A 28 4.06 12.34 10.17
N CYS A 29 3.98 12.14 11.49
CA CYS A 29 2.94 11.29 12.10
C CYS A 29 1.50 11.73 11.78
N GLU A 30 1.30 13.03 11.53
CA GLU A 30 0.03 13.65 11.14
C GLU A 30 -0.33 13.47 9.66
N LEU A 31 0.47 12.73 8.90
CA LEU A 31 0.19 12.43 7.50
C LEU A 31 -1.09 11.60 7.41
N GLU A 32 -2.08 12.09 6.68
CA GLU A 32 -3.37 11.45 6.48
C GLU A 32 -3.42 10.68 5.15
N SER A 33 -2.63 11.08 4.16
CA SER A 33 -2.64 10.49 2.82
C SER A 33 -1.26 10.38 2.19
N LEU A 34 -0.94 9.20 1.66
CA LEU A 34 0.29 8.93 0.93
C LEU A 34 -0.02 8.33 -0.45
N PHE A 35 0.44 9.00 -1.50
CA PHE A 35 0.36 8.54 -2.88
C PHE A 35 1.77 8.36 -3.43
N ILE A 36 2.08 7.17 -3.94
CA ILE A 36 3.34 6.86 -4.60
C ILE A 36 3.02 6.22 -5.95
N SER A 37 3.59 6.76 -7.03
CA SER A 37 3.46 6.20 -8.38
C SER A 37 4.81 6.22 -9.09
N ASP A 38 5.18 5.13 -9.73
CA ASP A 38 6.35 5.08 -10.63
C ASP A 38 7.64 5.59 -9.96
N CYS A 39 7.93 5.04 -8.77
CA CYS A 39 9.13 5.32 -7.97
C CYS A 39 9.76 3.98 -7.57
N GLU A 40 10.38 3.29 -8.54
CA GLU A 40 10.84 1.90 -8.42
C GLU A 40 11.78 1.72 -7.23
N ARG A 41 12.86 2.50 -7.14
CA ARG A 41 13.85 2.42 -6.03
C ARG A 41 13.27 2.72 -4.65
N LEU A 42 12.25 3.58 -4.56
CA LEU A 42 11.59 3.88 -3.29
C LEU A 42 10.82 2.66 -2.79
N VAL A 43 10.23 1.91 -3.73
CA VAL A 43 9.35 0.78 -3.47
C VAL A 43 10.15 -0.47 -3.18
N GLU A 44 11.32 -0.64 -3.80
CA GLU A 44 12.29 -1.69 -3.44
C GLU A 44 12.61 -1.64 -1.93
N ASN A 45 12.66 -0.43 -1.37
CA ASN A 45 12.89 -0.20 0.05
C ASN A 45 11.61 -0.02 0.89
N ARG A 46 10.44 -0.47 0.43
CA ARG A 46 9.14 -0.21 1.11
C ARG A 46 9.04 -0.74 2.53
N THR A 47 9.75 -1.80 2.88
CA THR A 47 9.82 -2.32 4.25
C THR A 47 10.45 -1.31 5.23
N GLN A 48 11.21 -0.34 4.71
CA GLN A 48 11.86 0.73 5.49
C GLN A 48 11.04 2.02 5.54
N TRP A 49 9.85 2.07 4.94
CA TRP A 49 9.02 3.28 4.93
C TRP A 49 8.54 3.72 6.31
N GLY A 50 8.50 2.80 7.28
CA GLY A 50 8.07 3.09 8.64
C GLY A 50 6.61 3.51 8.75
N LEU A 51 5.75 3.10 7.80
CA LEU A 51 4.34 3.53 7.76
C LEU A 51 3.56 3.14 9.03
N LEU A 52 3.96 2.09 9.74
CA LEU A 52 3.39 1.71 11.03
C LEU A 52 3.40 2.83 12.07
N GLN A 53 4.35 3.78 11.98
CA GLN A 53 4.46 4.89 12.92
C GLN A 53 3.51 6.06 12.59
N LEU A 54 2.80 5.99 11.45
CA LEU A 54 1.91 7.05 10.98
C LEU A 54 0.50 6.86 11.55
N THR A 55 0.30 7.38 12.75
CA THR A 55 -0.96 7.27 13.51
C THR A 55 -2.16 7.96 12.84
N SER A 56 -1.91 8.89 11.93
CA SER A 56 -2.95 9.62 11.21
C SER A 56 -3.20 9.09 9.79
N LEU A 57 -2.40 8.13 9.29
CA LEU A 57 -2.52 7.68 7.90
C LEU A 57 -3.84 6.96 7.67
N ARG A 58 -4.66 7.48 6.76
CA ARG A 58 -5.98 6.94 6.39
C ARG A 58 -5.98 6.39 4.97
N GLN A 59 -5.23 7.03 4.07
CA GLN A 59 -5.25 6.70 2.65
C GLN A 59 -3.84 6.36 2.18
N LEU A 60 -3.70 5.16 1.61
CA LEU A 60 -2.48 4.74 0.96
C LEU A 60 -2.79 4.31 -0.47
N LEU A 61 -2.08 4.92 -1.41
CA LEU A 61 -2.13 4.56 -2.82
C LEU A 61 -0.72 4.29 -3.33
N ILE A 62 -0.51 3.09 -3.89
CA ILE A 62 0.76 2.67 -4.49
C ILE A 62 0.51 2.13 -5.90
N MET A 63 1.05 2.78 -6.93
CA MET A 63 0.90 2.34 -8.32
C MET A 63 2.25 2.19 -9.00
N PHE A 64 2.36 1.22 -9.88
CA PHE A 64 3.55 0.98 -10.69
C PHE A 64 3.22 1.05 -12.18
N GLN A 65 4.20 1.35 -13.02
CA GLN A 65 4.11 1.07 -14.46
C GLN A 65 4.71 -0.29 -14.75
N LYS A 66 5.80 -0.63 -14.06
CA LYS A 66 6.48 -1.91 -14.14
C LYS A 66 7.08 -2.21 -12.77
N CYS A 67 6.57 -3.23 -12.10
CA CYS A 67 7.23 -3.80 -10.92
C CYS A 67 7.97 -5.04 -11.41
N GLU A 68 9.30 -4.96 -11.47
CA GLU A 68 10.18 -6.10 -11.80
C GLU A 68 10.50 -6.95 -10.56
N GLU A 69 10.14 -6.46 -9.37
CA GLU A 69 10.32 -7.22 -8.14
C GLU A 69 9.38 -8.44 -8.07
N GLU A 70 9.90 -9.50 -7.47
CA GLU A 70 9.16 -10.72 -7.17
C GLU A 70 8.32 -10.53 -5.90
N ILE A 71 7.21 -9.80 -6.02
CA ILE A 71 6.23 -9.64 -4.93
C ILE A 71 5.15 -10.69 -5.10
N ASP A 72 5.34 -11.90 -4.56
CA ASP A 72 4.35 -12.98 -4.66
C ASP A 72 3.04 -12.69 -3.90
N SER A 73 3.11 -11.89 -2.83
CA SER A 73 1.96 -11.50 -2.01
C SER A 73 2.06 -10.08 -1.46
N PHE A 74 0.95 -9.34 -1.45
CA PHE A 74 0.85 -8.00 -0.88
C PHE A 74 -0.42 -7.87 -0.02
N PRO A 75 -0.42 -7.08 1.07
CA PRO A 75 0.71 -6.36 1.67
C PRO A 75 1.68 -7.24 2.47
N GLU A 76 2.94 -6.81 2.61
CA GLU A 76 3.94 -7.47 3.45
C GLU A 76 3.61 -7.34 4.95
N GLU A 77 4.12 -8.30 5.73
CA GLU A 77 3.93 -8.31 7.19
C GLU A 77 4.46 -7.04 7.85
N GLY A 78 3.60 -6.32 8.56
CA GLY A 78 3.98 -5.10 9.27
C GLY A 78 4.28 -3.91 8.35
N LEU A 79 3.89 -3.94 7.08
CA LEU A 79 4.04 -2.76 6.22
C LEU A 79 2.99 -1.69 6.54
N LEU A 80 1.73 -2.10 6.74
CA LEU A 80 0.59 -1.18 6.74
C LEU A 80 0.12 -0.82 8.15
N PRO A 81 -0.12 0.48 8.45
CA PRO A 81 -0.72 0.89 9.71
C PRO A 81 -2.20 0.48 9.74
N THR A 82 -2.68 0.06 10.92
CA THR A 82 -4.07 -0.38 11.12
C THR A 82 -5.08 0.75 10.99
N THR A 83 -4.62 2.00 10.94
CA THR A 83 -5.43 3.22 10.82
C THR A 83 -5.97 3.46 9.41
N LEU A 84 -5.51 2.70 8.41
CA LEU A 84 -5.97 2.84 7.03
C LEU A 84 -7.46 2.58 6.90
N THR A 85 -8.15 3.50 6.21
CA THR A 85 -9.54 3.33 5.75
C THR A 85 -9.61 3.07 4.26
N GLN A 86 -8.59 3.49 3.51
CA GLN A 86 -8.51 3.25 2.07
C GLN A 86 -7.12 2.75 1.68
N LEU A 87 -7.10 1.59 1.01
CA LEU A 87 -5.91 1.00 0.42
C LEU A 87 -6.15 0.82 -1.08
N ARG A 88 -5.28 1.40 -1.88
CA ARG A 88 -5.26 1.20 -3.33
C ARG A 88 -3.87 0.78 -3.76
N PHE A 89 -3.78 -0.33 -4.49
CA PHE A 89 -2.54 -0.73 -5.08
C PHE A 89 -2.74 -1.34 -6.45
N GLY A 90 -1.67 -1.37 -7.26
CA GLY A 90 -1.78 -1.98 -8.57
C GLY A 90 -0.50 -2.00 -9.37
N CYS A 91 -0.56 -2.75 -10.49
CA CYS A 91 0.56 -3.01 -11.40
C CYS A 91 1.69 -3.83 -10.77
N LEU A 92 1.33 -4.78 -9.89
CA LEU A 92 2.22 -5.79 -9.35
C LEU A 92 2.23 -7.01 -10.29
N SER A 93 3.23 -7.07 -11.17
CA SER A 93 3.27 -8.04 -12.29
C SER A 93 3.28 -9.50 -11.84
N ASN A 94 3.99 -9.80 -10.75
CA ASN A 94 4.24 -11.17 -10.27
C ASN A 94 3.38 -11.55 -9.05
N MET A 95 2.47 -10.67 -8.61
CA MET A 95 1.68 -10.90 -7.41
C MET A 95 0.55 -11.88 -7.66
N LYS A 96 0.63 -13.03 -6.98
CA LYS A 96 -0.31 -14.15 -7.13
C LYS A 96 -1.42 -14.16 -6.10
N THR A 97 -1.14 -13.63 -4.91
CA THR A 97 -2.05 -13.72 -3.76
C THR A 97 -2.10 -12.42 -2.97
N ILE A 98 -3.18 -12.22 -2.23
CA ILE A 98 -3.29 -11.14 -1.24
C ILE A 98 -2.97 -11.72 0.13
N ASN A 99 -2.18 -11.00 0.92
CA ASN A 99 -1.84 -11.43 2.28
C ASN A 99 -3.04 -11.22 3.21
N SER A 100 -3.89 -12.25 3.31
CA SER A 100 -5.10 -12.26 4.14
C SER A 100 -4.83 -11.98 5.62
N LYS A 101 -3.68 -12.41 6.15
CA LYS A 101 -3.33 -12.19 7.56
C LYS A 101 -3.12 -10.71 7.85
N GLU A 102 -2.40 -10.02 6.97
CA GLU A 102 -2.16 -8.59 7.09
C GLU A 102 -3.40 -7.77 6.78
N LEU A 103 -4.15 -8.16 5.74
CA LEU A 103 -5.37 -7.44 5.38
C LEU A 103 -6.41 -7.49 6.52
N LYS A 104 -6.58 -8.63 7.19
CA LYS A 104 -7.48 -8.79 8.34
C LYS A 104 -7.14 -7.87 9.52
N ARG A 105 -5.87 -7.49 9.69
CA ARG A 105 -5.45 -6.56 10.77
C ARG A 105 -5.95 -5.14 10.54
N LEU A 106 -6.31 -4.79 9.31
CA LEU A 106 -6.78 -3.46 8.94
C LEU A 106 -8.27 -3.31 9.30
N ILE A 107 -8.57 -3.32 10.60
CA ILE A 107 -9.95 -3.32 11.13
C ILE A 107 -10.77 -2.07 10.76
N PHE A 108 -10.13 -1.01 10.29
CA PHE A 108 -10.79 0.22 9.81
C PHE A 108 -10.82 0.34 8.28
N LEU A 109 -10.32 -0.65 7.54
CA LEU A 109 -10.26 -0.60 6.08
C LEU A 109 -11.65 -0.72 5.46
N GLU A 110 -12.16 0.40 4.96
CA GLU A 110 -13.48 0.49 4.32
C GLU A 110 -13.41 0.24 2.81
N SER A 111 -12.31 0.61 2.17
CA SER A 111 -12.13 0.53 0.72
C SER A 111 -10.83 -0.13 0.33
N LEU A 112 -10.93 -1.16 -0.50
CA LEU A 112 -9.81 -1.86 -1.13
C LEU A 112 -9.92 -1.75 -2.66
N THR A 113 -8.88 -1.27 -3.30
CA THR A 113 -8.79 -1.22 -4.76
C THR A 113 -7.53 -1.92 -5.24
N ILE A 114 -7.70 -2.89 -6.15
CA ILE A 114 -6.63 -3.66 -6.77
C ILE A 114 -6.71 -3.44 -8.27
N LEU A 115 -5.63 -2.92 -8.85
CA LEU A 115 -5.59 -2.51 -10.26
C LEU A 115 -4.48 -3.23 -11.00
N ASN A 116 -4.77 -3.80 -12.16
CA ASN A 116 -3.76 -4.26 -13.12
C ASN A 116 -2.75 -5.26 -12.51
N CYS A 117 -3.21 -6.26 -11.75
CA CYS A 117 -2.38 -7.34 -11.24
C CYS A 117 -2.64 -8.59 -12.08
N PRO A 118 -1.83 -8.87 -13.12
CA PRO A 118 -2.14 -9.89 -14.12
C PRO A 118 -2.07 -11.32 -13.57
N GLU A 119 -1.22 -11.58 -12.58
CA GLU A 119 -1.02 -12.91 -12.00
C GLU A 119 -1.86 -13.20 -10.74
N LEU A 120 -2.69 -12.26 -10.29
CA LEU A 120 -3.50 -12.43 -9.08
C LEU A 120 -4.55 -13.53 -9.29
N LEU A 121 -4.45 -14.63 -8.55
CA LEU A 121 -5.26 -15.84 -8.73
C LEU A 121 -6.59 -15.78 -7.98
N CYS A 122 -6.56 -15.34 -6.72
CA CYS A 122 -7.74 -15.34 -5.86
C CYS A 122 -7.72 -14.20 -4.85
N LEU A 123 -8.92 -13.88 -4.36
CA LEU A 123 -9.12 -12.97 -3.24
C LEU A 123 -9.05 -13.73 -1.91
N PRO A 124 -8.82 -13.03 -0.79
CA PRO A 124 -8.95 -13.63 0.53
C PRO A 124 -10.35 -14.22 0.72
N ASP A 125 -10.43 -15.41 1.34
CA ASP A 125 -11.69 -15.97 1.84
C ASP A 125 -12.31 -15.07 2.91
N ASP A 126 -13.56 -15.33 3.30
CA ASP A 126 -14.30 -14.53 4.29
C ASP A 126 -13.54 -14.31 5.61
N ASP A 127 -12.76 -15.31 6.05
CA ASP A 127 -11.93 -15.21 7.26
C ASP A 127 -10.72 -14.28 7.12
N GLY A 128 -10.34 -13.92 5.90
CA GLY A 128 -9.19 -13.10 5.53
C GLY A 128 -9.52 -11.64 5.20
N ILE A 129 -10.80 -11.30 5.09
CA ILE A 129 -11.25 -9.95 4.76
C ILE A 129 -11.52 -9.16 6.05
N PRO A 130 -11.07 -7.89 6.15
CA PRO A 130 -11.40 -7.05 7.30
C PRO A 130 -12.91 -6.75 7.37
N ILE A 131 -13.46 -6.83 8.57
CA ILE A 131 -14.90 -6.70 8.86
C ILE A 131 -15.52 -5.35 8.44
N SER A 132 -14.70 -4.31 8.28
CA SER A 132 -15.12 -2.96 7.89
C SER A 132 -15.17 -2.76 6.38
N LEU A 133 -14.67 -3.71 5.60
CA LEU A 133 -14.58 -3.56 4.16
C LEU A 133 -15.98 -3.49 3.54
N SER A 134 -16.30 -2.33 2.97
CA SER A 134 -17.59 -2.05 2.34
C SER A 134 -17.48 -1.82 0.84
N HIS A 135 -16.27 -1.51 0.36
CA HIS A 135 -15.99 -1.23 -1.03
C HIS A 135 -14.79 -2.05 -1.50
N LEU A 136 -15.04 -2.93 -2.47
CA LEU A 136 -14.00 -3.69 -3.17
C LEU A 136 -14.05 -3.36 -4.66
N THR A 137 -12.91 -2.98 -5.22
CA THR A 137 -12.76 -2.73 -6.66
C THR A 137 -11.57 -3.51 -7.19
N ILE A 138 -11.81 -4.35 -8.19
CA ILE A 138 -10.79 -5.13 -8.89
C ILE A 138 -10.92 -4.80 -10.36
N LEU A 139 -9.86 -4.25 -10.95
CA LEU A 139 -9.86 -3.87 -12.36
C LEU A 139 -8.60 -4.39 -13.02
N ARG A 140 -8.75 -4.97 -14.22
CA ARG A 140 -7.62 -5.51 -15.00
C ARG A 140 -6.81 -6.59 -14.26
N CYS A 141 -7.47 -7.43 -13.46
CA CYS A 141 -6.90 -8.63 -12.86
C CYS A 141 -7.58 -9.86 -13.50
N PRO A 142 -7.07 -10.37 -14.63
CA PRO A 142 -7.78 -11.32 -15.48
C PRO A 142 -7.86 -12.75 -14.93
N LEU A 143 -6.99 -13.12 -13.98
CA LEU A 143 -6.95 -14.47 -13.40
C LEU A 143 -7.77 -14.61 -12.12
N VAL A 144 -8.33 -13.52 -11.59
CA VAL A 144 -9.18 -13.56 -10.40
C VAL A 144 -10.49 -14.26 -10.76
N THR A 145 -10.70 -15.44 -10.17
CA THR A 145 -11.92 -16.25 -10.30
C THR A 145 -12.82 -16.13 -9.08
#